data_AF-A0AAD7VJQ9-F1
#
_entry.id   AF-A0AAD7VJQ9-F1
#
_cell.length_a   1.000
_cell.length_b   1.000
_cell.length_c   1.000
_cell.angle_alpha   90.00
_cell.angle_beta   90.00
_cell.angle_gamma   90.00
#
_symmetry.space_group_name_H-M   'P 1'
#
loop_
_entity.id
_entity.type
_entity.pdbx_description
1 polymer ?
#
loop_
_entity_poly.entity_id
_entity_poly.type
_entity_poly.pdbx_seq_one_letter_code
_entity_poly.pdbx_strand_id
1 'polypeptide(L)'
;MATVTTQASAAVFRPCQFKTRFLTGSSGKLNRELTVKPVASSSFTSFKVEAKKGEWLPGLASPAYLSGSLPGDNGFDPLALAEDPENLKWFVQAELVNGRWAMLGVAGMLLPEVFTKLGIINVPEWYDAGKQQYFASSSTLFVIEFILFHYVEIRRWQDIKNPGSVNQDPIFKQYSLPPNEVGYPGGIFNPLNFAPTEEAKEKELANGRLAMLAFLGFVVQHNVTGKGPFENLLQHLSDPWHNTIVQTLSG
;
A
#
# COMPACT_ATOMS: atom_id res chain seq x y z
N MET A 1 -60.84 33.44 2.92
CA MET A 1 -61.85 32.73 2.10
C MET A 1 -61.34 32.61 0.68
N ALA A 2 -61.53 31.43 0.09
CA ALA A 2 -61.26 31.02 -1.29
C ALA A 2 -59.81 30.64 -1.65
N THR A 3 -59.51 29.37 -1.38
CA THR A 3 -58.61 28.50 -2.16
C THR A 3 -59.20 28.27 -3.56
N VAL A 4 -58.41 28.38 -4.63
CA VAL A 4 -58.69 27.68 -5.90
C VAL A 4 -57.37 27.21 -6.51
N THR A 5 -57.29 25.89 -6.65
CA THR A 5 -56.25 25.10 -7.34
C THR A 5 -56.68 24.89 -8.79
N THR A 6 -55.78 24.99 -9.76
CA THR A 6 -55.95 24.39 -11.09
C THR A 6 -54.62 23.84 -11.62
N GLN A 7 -54.61 22.53 -11.88
CA GLN A 7 -53.55 21.75 -12.55
C GLN A 7 -53.45 22.08 -14.05
N ALA A 8 -52.27 21.88 -14.64
CA ALA A 8 -52.08 21.77 -16.08
C ALA A 8 -51.11 20.62 -16.44
N SER A 9 -51.69 19.61 -17.07
CA SER A 9 -51.26 18.69 -18.15
C SER A 9 -49.79 18.42 -18.50
N ALA A 10 -49.49 17.11 -18.46
CA ALA A 10 -48.98 16.24 -19.53
C ALA A 10 -47.68 16.61 -20.29
N ALA A 11 -46.66 15.76 -20.10
CA ALA A 11 -45.67 15.45 -21.12
C ALA A 11 -45.52 13.93 -21.28
N VAL A 12 -45.78 13.50 -22.51
CA VAL A 12 -45.79 12.13 -23.01
C VAL A 12 -44.35 11.65 -23.22
N PHE A 13 -43.97 10.51 -22.65
CA PHE A 13 -42.81 9.74 -23.11
C PHE A 13 -43.24 8.32 -23.47
N ARG A 14 -43.25 8.03 -24.77
CA ARG A 14 -43.46 6.71 -25.37
C ARG A 14 -42.14 5.92 -25.35
N PRO A 15 -42.13 4.66 -24.94
CA PRO A 15 -41.14 3.69 -25.41
C PRO A 15 -41.70 2.88 -26.59
N CYS A 16 -40.92 2.79 -27.66
CA CYS A 16 -41.20 2.01 -28.86
C CYS A 16 -41.38 0.51 -28.55
N GLN A 17 -42.51 -0.06 -28.97
CA GLN A 17 -42.77 -1.49 -28.92
C GLN A 17 -42.16 -2.19 -30.14
N PHE A 18 -41.25 -3.13 -29.90
CA PHE A 18 -40.89 -4.16 -30.87
C PHE A 18 -42.01 -5.19 -30.95
N LYS A 19 -42.54 -5.38 -32.16
CA LYS A 19 -43.66 -6.26 -32.47
C LYS A 19 -43.11 -7.54 -33.08
N THR A 20 -43.28 -8.68 -32.42
CA THR A 20 -43.19 -10.00 -33.06
C THR A 20 -44.57 -10.66 -33.01
N ARG A 21 -45.09 -10.97 -34.21
CA ARG A 21 -46.39 -11.56 -34.47
C ARG A 21 -46.12 -13.00 -34.91
N PHE A 22 -46.55 -14.00 -34.14
CA PHE A 22 -46.58 -15.38 -34.60
C PHE A 22 -47.86 -16.10 -34.13
N LEU A 23 -48.69 -16.38 -35.14
CA LEU A 23 -49.71 -17.43 -35.38
C LEU A 23 -50.61 -17.99 -34.25
N THR A 24 -51.90 -17.60 -34.34
CA THR A 24 -53.15 -18.39 -34.44
C THR A 24 -53.42 -19.63 -33.54
N GLY A 25 -54.60 -19.64 -32.89
CA GLY A 25 -55.46 -20.84 -32.88
C GLY A 25 -56.12 -21.32 -31.56
N SER A 26 -57.30 -20.75 -31.24
CA SER A 26 -58.53 -21.35 -30.67
C SER A 26 -58.56 -22.20 -29.36
N SER A 27 -59.42 -21.70 -28.46
CA SER A 27 -60.35 -22.40 -27.55
C SER A 27 -59.86 -23.00 -26.23
N GLY A 28 -60.41 -22.47 -25.12
CA GLY A 28 -60.44 -23.14 -23.82
C GLY A 28 -60.68 -22.19 -22.65
N LYS A 29 -61.95 -21.94 -22.32
CA LYS A 29 -62.39 -21.20 -21.13
C LYS A 29 -61.81 -21.81 -19.85
N LEU A 30 -61.08 -21.04 -19.04
CA LEU A 30 -61.07 -21.14 -17.58
C LEU A 30 -60.72 -19.77 -16.98
N ASN A 31 -61.74 -19.09 -16.43
CA ASN A 31 -61.57 -17.92 -15.57
C ASN A 31 -60.89 -18.35 -14.28
N ARG A 32 -59.71 -17.80 -13.97
CA ARG A 32 -59.18 -17.77 -12.61
C ARG A 32 -58.48 -16.44 -12.39
N GLU A 33 -59.21 -15.47 -11.85
CA GLU A 33 -58.62 -14.24 -11.31
C GLU A 33 -57.67 -14.60 -10.16
N LEU A 34 -56.37 -14.50 -10.42
CA LEU A 34 -55.35 -14.55 -9.39
C LEU A 34 -55.14 -13.13 -8.87
N THR A 35 -55.81 -12.80 -7.77
CA THR A 35 -55.49 -11.58 -6.99
C THR A 35 -54.17 -11.81 -6.25
N VAL A 36 -53.07 -11.37 -6.85
CA VAL A 36 -51.77 -11.29 -6.17
C VAL A 36 -51.78 -10.06 -5.27
N LYS A 37 -51.91 -10.26 -3.96
CA LYS A 37 -51.66 -9.19 -2.98
C LYS A 37 -50.17 -8.84 -3.01
N PRO A 38 -49.76 -7.57 -3.11
CA PRO A 38 -48.37 -7.20 -2.95
C PRO A 38 -47.98 -7.47 -1.50
N VAL A 39 -47.17 -8.51 -1.28
CA VAL A 39 -46.48 -8.69 0.00
C VAL A 39 -45.47 -7.55 0.12
N ALA A 40 -45.54 -6.81 1.23
CA ALA A 40 -44.61 -5.73 1.54
C ALA A 40 -43.18 -6.22 1.33
N SER A 41 -42.39 -5.45 0.58
CA SER A 41 -40.97 -5.72 0.38
C SER A 41 -40.31 -5.86 1.75
N SER A 42 -39.87 -7.07 2.09
CA SER A 42 -38.95 -7.27 3.20
C SER A 42 -37.71 -6.43 2.89
N SER A 43 -37.41 -5.44 3.72
CA SER A 43 -36.10 -4.79 3.69
C SER A 43 -35.05 -5.88 3.79
N PHE A 44 -34.30 -6.10 2.71
CA PHE A 44 -33.09 -6.90 2.77
C PHE A 44 -32.12 -6.11 3.67
N THR A 45 -32.03 -6.48 4.94
CA THR A 45 -30.90 -6.10 5.77
C THR A 45 -29.67 -6.75 5.15
N SER A 46 -28.90 -5.96 4.41
CA SER A 46 -27.58 -6.34 3.96
C SER A 46 -26.71 -6.51 5.20
N PHE A 47 -26.53 -7.75 5.65
CA PHE A 47 -25.57 -8.06 6.69
C PHE A 47 -24.20 -8.07 6.04
N LYS A 48 -23.45 -6.98 6.21
CA LYS A 48 -22.07 -6.89 5.74
C LYS A 48 -21.23 -7.70 6.73
N VAL A 49 -20.90 -8.94 6.38
CA VAL A 49 -19.90 -9.72 7.12
C VAL A 49 -18.55 -9.13 6.77
N GLU A 50 -18.05 -8.24 7.63
CA GLU A 50 -16.68 -7.77 7.56
C GLU A 50 -15.80 -8.83 8.20
N ALA A 51 -14.84 -9.38 7.44
CA ALA A 51 -13.86 -10.30 7.99
C ALA A 51 -13.14 -9.59 9.14
N LYS A 52 -13.03 -10.26 10.29
CA LYS A 52 -12.31 -9.71 11.45
C LYS A 52 -10.88 -9.39 10.99
N LYS A 53 -10.51 -8.11 11.02
CA LYS A 53 -9.16 -7.65 10.65
C LYS A 53 -8.14 -8.37 11.53
N GLY A 54 -6.95 -8.62 10.98
CA GLY A 54 -5.91 -9.40 11.65
C GLY A 54 -5.57 -8.84 13.03
N GLU A 55 -5.46 -9.70 14.04
CA GLU A 55 -4.96 -9.31 15.36
C GLU A 55 -3.50 -9.76 15.45
N TRP A 56 -2.59 -8.86 15.81
CA TRP A 56 -1.17 -9.21 15.99
C TRP A 56 -0.97 -10.22 17.13
N LEU A 57 -1.78 -10.13 18.19
CA LEU A 57 -1.81 -11.06 19.31
C LEU A 57 -3.25 -11.56 19.51
N PRO A 58 -3.54 -12.83 19.18
CA PRO A 58 -4.89 -13.39 19.32
C PRO A 58 -5.38 -13.29 20.77
N GLY A 59 -6.53 -12.62 20.97
CA GLY A 59 -7.15 -12.46 22.29
C GLY A 59 -6.87 -11.12 22.98
N LEU A 60 -5.99 -10.27 22.44
CA LEU A 60 -5.86 -8.88 22.88
C LEU A 60 -6.77 -7.98 22.04
N ALA A 61 -7.58 -7.15 22.70
CA ALA A 61 -8.41 -6.18 22.01
C ALA A 61 -7.53 -5.10 21.34
N SER A 62 -7.85 -4.75 20.09
CA SER A 62 -7.18 -3.64 19.39
C SER A 62 -7.44 -2.31 20.12
N PRO A 63 -6.43 -1.41 20.21
CA PRO A 63 -6.63 -0.06 20.71
C PRO A 63 -7.75 0.69 19.96
N ALA A 64 -8.52 1.51 20.67
CA ALA A 64 -9.71 2.17 20.11
C ALA A 64 -9.43 3.17 18.98
N TYR A 65 -8.22 3.72 18.92
CA TYR A 65 -7.77 4.64 17.85
C TYR A 65 -7.35 3.91 16.56
N LEU A 66 -7.13 2.59 16.62
CA LEU A 66 -6.89 1.73 15.46
C LEU A 66 -8.22 1.15 14.97
N SER A 67 -8.89 1.93 14.13
CA SER A 67 -10.24 1.66 13.63
C SER A 67 -10.29 0.62 12.50
N GLY A 68 -9.15 0.10 12.03
CA GLY A 68 -9.08 -0.77 10.87
C GLY A 68 -9.18 -0.04 9.53
N SER A 69 -9.28 1.29 9.51
CA SER A 69 -9.36 2.07 8.26
C SER A 69 -8.03 2.22 7.54
N LEU A 70 -6.91 2.08 8.26
CA LEU A 70 -5.57 2.19 7.67
C LEU A 70 -5.13 0.86 7.05
N PRO A 71 -4.46 0.87 5.89
CA PRO A 71 -3.91 -0.34 5.31
C PRO A 71 -2.85 -0.93 6.26
N GLY A 72 -2.86 -2.25 6.44
CA GLY A 72 -1.89 -2.95 7.28
C GLY A 72 -2.11 -2.78 8.79
N ASP A 73 -3.29 -2.30 9.21
CA ASP A 73 -3.69 -2.23 10.61
C ASP A 73 -3.97 -3.64 11.16
N ASN A 74 -3.13 -4.08 12.11
CA ASN A 74 -3.30 -5.34 12.84
C ASN A 74 -3.48 -5.12 14.36
N GLY A 75 -3.80 -3.89 14.79
CA GLY A 75 -3.94 -3.54 16.20
C GLY A 75 -2.62 -3.52 16.99
N PHE A 76 -1.47 -3.41 16.33
CA PHE A 76 -0.15 -3.42 16.95
C PHE A 76 0.29 -2.01 17.37
N ASP A 77 -0.03 -1.62 18.60
CA ASP A 77 0.60 -0.49 19.28
C ASP A 77 0.61 -0.71 20.81
N PRO A 78 1.47 -1.61 21.32
CA PRO A 78 1.52 -1.92 22.75
C PRO A 78 2.08 -0.77 23.60
N LEU A 79 2.76 0.20 22.99
CA LEU A 79 3.38 1.36 23.66
C LEU A 79 2.56 2.64 23.52
N ALA A 80 1.39 2.59 22.86
CA ALA A 80 0.50 3.72 22.60
C ALA A 80 1.21 4.94 21.96
N LEU A 81 2.16 4.69 21.06
CA LEU A 81 2.88 5.77 20.40
C LEU A 81 1.96 6.59 19.49
N ALA A 82 0.96 5.94 18.89
CA ALA A 82 0.05 6.53 17.92
C ALA A 82 -1.33 6.88 18.53
N GLU A 83 -1.42 7.08 19.85
CA GLU A 83 -2.67 7.48 20.52
C GLU A 83 -3.20 8.82 20.01
N ASP A 84 -2.31 9.79 19.77
CA ASP A 84 -2.66 11.08 19.17
C ASP A 84 -2.82 10.92 17.64
N PRO A 85 -3.95 11.33 17.04
CA PRO A 85 -4.16 11.28 15.59
C PRO A 85 -3.10 12.06 14.78
N GLU A 86 -2.44 13.07 15.34
CA GLU A 86 -1.34 13.77 14.65
C GLU A 86 -0.09 12.87 14.56
N ASN A 87 0.27 12.22 15.66
CA ASN A 87 1.37 11.27 15.71
C ASN A 87 1.10 10.06 14.80
N LEU A 88 -0.15 9.56 14.77
CA LEU A 88 -0.54 8.47 13.88
C LEU A 88 -0.31 8.84 12.41
N LYS A 89 -0.72 10.04 11.98
CA LYS A 89 -0.48 10.52 10.60
C LYS A 89 1.01 10.60 10.29
N TRP A 90 1.82 11.10 11.23
CA TRP A 90 3.26 11.17 11.06
C TRP A 90 3.91 9.79 10.96
N PHE A 91 3.52 8.84 11.82
CA PHE A 91 4.06 7.49 11.82
C PHE A 91 3.66 6.67 10.61
N VAL A 92 2.46 6.86 10.06
CA VAL A 92 2.07 6.25 8.77
C VAL A 92 3.03 6.69 7.66
N GLN A 93 3.34 7.99 7.58
CA GLN A 93 4.27 8.49 6.56
C GLN A 93 5.71 8.06 6.82
N ALA A 94 6.12 8.00 8.09
CA ALA A 94 7.44 7.52 8.47
C ALA A 94 7.62 6.04 8.14
N GLU A 95 6.61 5.20 8.42
CA GLU A 95 6.61 3.77 8.09
C GLU A 95 6.71 3.55 6.57
N LEU A 96 5.93 4.28 5.77
CA LEU A 96 5.97 4.18 4.32
C LEU A 96 7.37 4.47 3.76
N VAL A 97 8.00 5.57 4.20
CA VAL A 97 9.30 5.98 3.67
C VAL A 97 10.42 5.06 4.16
N ASN A 98 10.44 4.71 5.45
CA ASN A 98 11.43 3.75 5.97
C ASN A 98 11.29 2.38 5.29
N GLY A 99 10.06 1.89 5.09
CA GLY A 99 9.79 0.64 4.39
C GLY A 99 10.27 0.67 2.94
N ARG A 100 10.01 1.75 2.20
CA ARG A 100 10.47 1.93 0.80
C ARG A 100 11.99 1.95 0.70
N TRP A 101 12.67 2.71 1.56
CA TRP A 101 14.14 2.71 1.62
C TRP A 101 14.71 1.35 1.98
N ALA A 102 14.11 0.67 2.96
CA ALA A 102 14.54 -0.67 3.35
C ALA A 102 14.37 -1.68 2.22
N MET A 103 13.27 -1.63 1.45
CA MET A 103 13.09 -2.50 0.29
C MET A 103 14.19 -2.31 -0.76
N LEU A 104 14.54 -1.05 -1.08
CA LEU A 104 15.62 -0.74 -2.02
C LEU A 104 16.99 -1.15 -1.47
N GLY A 105 17.24 -0.88 -0.18
CA GLY A 105 18.47 -1.23 0.51
C GLY A 105 18.70 -2.74 0.55
N VAL A 106 17.73 -3.51 1.03
CA VAL A 106 17.81 -4.98 1.11
C VAL A 106 18.00 -5.60 -0.28
N ALA A 107 17.27 -5.12 -1.29
CA ALA A 107 17.47 -5.59 -2.66
C ALA A 107 18.88 -5.26 -3.18
N GLY A 108 19.37 -4.05 -2.92
CA GLY A 108 20.71 -3.61 -3.32
C GLY A 108 21.85 -4.28 -2.54
N MET A 109 21.61 -4.80 -1.34
CA MET A 109 22.59 -5.55 -0.55
C MET A 109 22.62 -7.03 -0.97
N LEU A 110 21.45 -7.66 -1.11
CA LEU A 110 21.33 -9.10 -1.32
C LEU A 110 21.53 -9.52 -2.79
N LEU A 111 20.92 -8.81 -3.74
CA LEU A 111 20.95 -9.24 -5.15
C LEU A 111 22.36 -9.21 -5.76
N PRO A 112 23.18 -8.15 -5.54
CA PRO A 112 24.55 -8.13 -6.08
C PRO A 112 25.44 -9.22 -5.47
N GLU A 113 25.28 -9.53 -4.19
CA GLU A 113 26.00 -10.63 -3.54
C GLU A 113 25.62 -11.98 -4.19
N VAL A 114 24.31 -12.25 -4.34
CA VAL A 114 23.82 -13.47 -5.00
C VAL A 114 24.38 -13.61 -6.42
N PHE A 115 24.30 -12.56 -7.24
CA PHE A 115 24.81 -12.61 -8.61
C PHE A 115 26.34 -12.73 -8.68
N THR A 116 27.06 -12.18 -7.70
CA THR A 116 28.51 -12.30 -7.61
C THR A 116 28.92 -13.71 -7.22
N LYS A 117 28.24 -14.35 -6.26
CA LYS A 117 28.48 -15.75 -5.90
C LYS A 117 28.09 -16.73 -7.01
N LEU A 118 27.09 -16.40 -7.83
CA LEU A 118 26.73 -17.17 -9.01
C LEU A 118 27.69 -16.95 -10.20
N GLY A 119 28.64 -16.01 -10.11
CA GLY A 119 29.65 -15.75 -11.14
C GLY A 119 29.12 -14.99 -12.37
N ILE A 120 27.96 -14.34 -12.27
CA ILE A 120 27.37 -13.57 -13.38
C ILE A 120 28.03 -12.19 -13.48
N ILE A 121 28.28 -11.57 -12.32
CA ILE A 121 28.90 -10.24 -12.19
C ILE A 121 30.01 -10.29 -11.14
N ASN A 122 30.89 -9.29 -11.13
CA ASN A 122 31.90 -9.14 -10.09
C ASN A 122 31.70 -7.78 -9.43
N VAL A 123 30.83 -7.75 -8.42
CA VAL A 123 30.49 -6.55 -7.66
C VAL A 123 30.99 -6.74 -6.23
N PRO A 124 31.63 -5.73 -5.61
CA PRO A 124 32.05 -5.82 -4.22
C PRO A 124 30.85 -5.93 -3.29
N GLU A 125 31.08 -6.52 -2.13
CA GLU A 125 30.08 -6.62 -1.07
C GLU A 125 29.57 -5.23 -0.66
N TRP A 126 28.31 -5.16 -0.22
CA TRP A 126 27.63 -3.89 0.06
C TRP A 126 28.38 -3.02 1.10
N TYR A 127 29.06 -3.64 2.07
CA TYR A 127 29.85 -2.95 3.10
C TYR A 127 31.22 -2.47 2.59
N ASP A 128 31.75 -3.06 1.53
CA ASP A 128 33.02 -2.67 0.90
C ASP A 128 32.83 -1.75 -0.32
N ALA A 129 31.59 -1.60 -0.81
CA ALA A 129 31.26 -0.71 -1.92
C ALA A 129 31.76 0.73 -1.67
N GLY A 130 31.65 1.26 -0.45
CA GLY A 130 32.09 2.62 -0.11
C GLY A 130 33.60 2.87 -0.20
N LYS A 131 34.43 1.81 -0.20
CA LYS A 131 35.90 1.92 -0.30
C LYS A 131 36.39 1.94 -1.74
N GLN A 132 35.49 1.65 -2.69
CA GLN A 132 35.86 1.57 -4.10
C GLN A 132 36.15 2.93 -4.68
N GLN A 133 37.02 2.95 -5.69
CA GLN A 133 37.30 4.15 -6.44
C GLN A 133 36.22 4.37 -7.50
N TYR A 134 35.46 5.44 -7.32
CA TYR A 134 34.47 5.90 -8.29
C TYR A 134 35.02 7.04 -9.16
N PHE A 135 34.22 7.49 -10.13
CA PHE A 135 34.57 8.58 -11.05
C PHE A 135 34.77 9.93 -10.35
N ALA A 136 34.22 10.10 -9.14
CA ALA A 136 34.32 11.30 -8.33
C ALA A 136 34.65 10.94 -6.88
N SER A 137 35.14 11.92 -6.12
CA SER A 137 35.40 11.76 -4.70
C SER A 137 34.10 11.50 -3.93
N SER A 138 34.15 10.68 -2.88
CA SER A 138 32.98 10.33 -2.05
C SER A 138 32.32 11.56 -1.44
N SER A 139 33.09 12.61 -1.11
CA SER A 139 32.55 13.88 -0.61
C SER A 139 31.76 14.63 -1.68
N THR A 140 32.22 14.63 -2.94
CA THR A 140 31.46 15.23 -4.06
C THR A 140 30.13 14.51 -4.28
N LEU A 141 30.14 13.17 -4.27
CA LEU A 141 28.92 12.38 -4.41
C LEU A 141 27.94 12.65 -3.27
N PHE A 142 28.43 12.69 -2.03
CA PHE A 142 27.63 13.03 -0.85
C PHE A 142 26.99 14.42 -0.94
N VAL A 143 27.72 15.45 -1.41
CA VAL A 143 27.18 16.80 -1.55
C VAL A 143 26.06 16.86 -2.60
N ILE A 144 26.25 16.18 -3.74
CA ILE A 144 25.22 16.11 -4.78
C ILE A 144 23.98 15.41 -4.23
N GLU A 145 24.17 14.27 -3.56
CA GLU A 145 23.10 13.53 -2.88
C GLU A 145 22.36 14.42 -1.89
N PHE A 146 23.07 15.09 -1.00
CA PHE A 146 22.49 16.00 -0.01
C PHE A 146 21.64 17.10 -0.65
N ILE A 147 22.14 17.76 -1.71
CA ILE A 147 21.40 18.84 -2.39
C ILE A 147 20.11 18.32 -3.02
N LEU A 148 20.17 17.17 -3.71
CA LEU A 148 19.01 16.59 -4.38
C LEU A 148 17.96 16.11 -3.36
N PHE A 149 18.39 15.37 -2.34
CA PHE A 149 17.48 14.90 -1.29
C PHE A 149 16.90 16.05 -0.49
N HIS A 150 17.68 17.09 -0.18
CA HIS A 150 17.19 18.27 0.52
C HIS A 150 16.00 18.91 -0.22
N TYR A 151 16.10 19.05 -1.54
CA TYR A 151 15.00 19.60 -2.34
C TYR A 151 13.76 18.68 -2.34
N VAL A 152 13.95 17.39 -2.62
CA VAL A 152 12.84 16.41 -2.72
C VAL A 152 12.14 16.22 -1.37
N GLU A 153 12.90 16.09 -0.29
CA GLU A 153 12.38 15.88 1.06
C GLU A 153 11.66 17.11 1.60
N ILE A 154 12.13 18.33 1.32
CA ILE A 154 11.40 19.54 1.71
C ILE A 154 10.04 19.62 1.00
N ARG A 155 9.98 19.28 -0.29
CA ARG A 155 8.71 19.24 -1.03
C ARG A 155 7.77 18.20 -0.45
N ARG A 156 8.27 17.00 -0.13
CA ARG A 156 7.51 15.95 0.55
C ARG A 156 7.00 16.40 1.92
N TRP A 157 7.85 17.08 2.70
CA TRP A 157 7.47 17.62 4.00
C TRP A 157 6.41 18.71 3.93
N GLN A 158 6.46 19.57 2.90
CA GLN A 158 5.41 20.55 2.63
C GLN A 158 4.07 19.88 2.30
N ASP A 159 4.07 18.76 1.56
CA ASP A 159 2.85 17.97 1.30
C ASP A 159 2.28 17.35 2.58
N ILE A 160 3.14 16.80 3.46
CA ILE A 160 2.69 16.21 4.74
C ILE A 160 2.02 17.27 5.63
N LYS A 161 2.57 18.48 5.67
CA LYS A 161 2.00 19.58 6.46
C LYS A 161 0.74 20.16 5.86
N ASN A 162 0.77 20.42 4.56
CA ASN A 162 -0.33 21.03 3.81
C ASN A 162 -0.58 20.19 2.54
N PRO A 163 -1.45 19.17 2.63
CA PRO A 163 -1.72 18.24 1.53
C PRO A 163 -2.13 18.97 0.25
N GLY A 164 -1.45 18.64 -0.86
CA GLY A 164 -1.74 19.22 -2.18
C GLY A 164 -1.11 20.59 -2.46
N SER A 165 -0.38 21.17 -1.51
CA SER A 165 0.30 22.47 -1.68
C SER A 165 1.45 22.42 -2.70
N VAL A 166 2.01 21.24 -2.96
CA VAL A 166 3.19 21.03 -3.80
C VAL A 166 2.91 20.23 -5.08
N ASN A 167 1.64 20.08 -5.45
CA ASN A 167 1.25 19.26 -6.60
C ASN A 167 1.64 19.89 -7.95
N GLN A 168 1.87 21.21 -7.99
CA GLN A 168 2.32 21.91 -9.18
C GLN A 168 3.85 21.94 -9.29
N ASP A 169 4.36 21.63 -10.48
CA ASP A 169 5.77 21.81 -10.82
C ASP A 169 6.14 23.31 -10.77
N PRO A 170 7.20 23.70 -10.03
CA PRO A 170 7.59 25.11 -9.89
C PRO A 170 8.05 25.76 -11.21
N ILE A 171 8.53 24.98 -12.17
CA ILE A 171 9.03 25.45 -13.46
C ILE A 171 7.93 25.35 -14.51
N PHE A 172 7.27 24.19 -14.60
CA PHE A 172 6.28 23.91 -15.63
C PHE A 172 4.87 23.85 -15.07
N LYS A 173 4.22 25.01 -14.96
CA LYS A 173 2.86 25.13 -14.41
C LYS A 173 1.79 24.28 -15.11
N GLN A 174 2.04 23.84 -16.35
CA GLN A 174 1.15 22.93 -17.09
C GLN A 174 1.13 21.50 -16.54
N TYR A 175 2.16 21.07 -15.82
CA TYR A 175 2.25 19.73 -15.24
C TYR A 175 1.91 19.83 -13.75
N SER A 176 0.77 19.25 -13.38
CA SER A 176 0.32 19.14 -12.00
C SER A 176 -0.02 17.69 -11.69
N LEU A 177 0.32 17.27 -10.48
CA LEU A 177 -0.16 16.00 -9.93
C LEU A 177 -1.67 16.09 -9.68
N PRO A 178 -2.44 15.02 -9.95
CA PRO A 178 -3.84 14.95 -9.58
C PRO A 178 -4.00 14.97 -8.06
N PRO A 179 -5.15 15.39 -7.51
CA PRO A 179 -5.43 15.28 -6.09
C PRO A 179 -5.28 13.83 -5.62
N ASN A 180 -4.44 13.62 -4.63
CA ASN A 180 -3.98 12.32 -4.19
C ASN A 180 -3.95 12.23 -2.65
N GLU A 181 -3.86 11.01 -2.14
CA GLU A 181 -3.64 10.79 -0.70
C GLU A 181 -2.17 11.05 -0.34
N VAL A 182 -1.94 11.61 0.85
CA VAL A 182 -0.59 11.90 1.36
C VAL A 182 0.21 10.60 1.45
N GLY A 183 1.40 10.58 0.85
CA GLY A 183 2.26 9.39 0.74
C GLY A 183 2.07 8.56 -0.54
N TYR A 184 1.02 8.85 -1.32
CA TYR A 184 0.70 8.20 -2.60
C TYR A 184 0.55 9.25 -3.71
N PRO A 185 1.66 9.83 -4.23
CA PRO A 185 1.64 11.00 -5.13
C PRO A 185 0.99 10.79 -6.50
N GLY A 186 0.94 9.55 -7.01
CA GLY A 186 0.36 9.26 -8.33
C GLY A 186 1.02 10.03 -9.48
N GLY A 187 0.28 10.23 -10.59
CA GLY A 187 0.77 10.96 -11.75
C GLY A 187 2.08 10.40 -12.32
N ILE A 188 3.13 11.22 -12.37
CA ILE A 188 4.45 10.80 -12.87
C ILE A 188 5.09 9.67 -12.05
N PHE A 189 4.74 9.55 -10.77
CA PHE A 189 5.23 8.48 -9.89
C PHE A 189 4.53 7.14 -10.11
N ASN A 190 3.45 7.13 -10.91
CA ASN A 190 2.76 5.91 -11.34
C ASN A 190 2.57 5.94 -12.87
N PRO A 191 3.65 5.79 -13.66
CA PRO A 191 3.57 5.90 -15.12
C PRO A 191 2.74 4.78 -15.76
N LEU A 192 2.62 3.63 -15.08
CA LEU A 192 1.83 2.49 -15.54
C LEU A 192 0.34 2.58 -15.13
N ASN A 193 -0.04 3.64 -14.41
CA ASN A 193 -1.39 3.91 -13.94
C ASN A 193 -2.05 2.71 -13.25
N PHE A 194 -1.30 2.00 -12.40
CA PHE A 194 -1.87 0.93 -11.59
C PHE A 194 -2.84 1.51 -10.56
N ALA A 195 -3.95 0.80 -10.31
CA ALA A 195 -4.93 1.23 -9.32
C ALA A 195 -4.33 1.12 -7.89
N PRO A 196 -4.34 2.20 -7.09
CA PRO A 196 -3.88 2.17 -5.70
C PRO A 196 -4.95 1.55 -4.80
N THR A 197 -5.25 0.26 -4.99
CA THR A 197 -6.20 -0.47 -4.15
C THR A 197 -5.65 -0.67 -2.74
N GLU A 198 -6.54 -0.77 -1.75
CA GLU A 198 -6.13 -0.99 -0.35
C GLU A 198 -5.26 -2.25 -0.21
N GLU A 199 -5.60 -3.34 -0.90
CA GLU A 199 -4.77 -4.56 -0.94
C GLU A 199 -3.35 -4.34 -1.45
N ALA A 200 -3.16 -3.41 -2.41
CA ALA A 200 -1.82 -3.08 -2.93
C ALA A 200 -1.00 -2.29 -1.90
N LYS A 201 -1.64 -1.36 -1.18
CA LYS A 201 -1.02 -0.63 -0.07
C LYS A 201 -0.65 -1.57 1.07
N GLU A 202 -1.50 -2.55 1.38
CA GLU A 202 -1.21 -3.59 2.39
C GLU A 202 -0.01 -4.45 2.00
N LYS A 203 0.09 -4.85 0.73
CA LYS A 203 1.27 -5.59 0.22
C LYS A 203 2.54 -4.75 0.26
N GLU A 204 2.46 -3.46 -0.06
CA GLU A 204 3.59 -2.55 0.07
C GLU A 204 4.07 -2.47 1.52
N LEU A 205 3.17 -2.26 2.47
CA LEU A 205 3.50 -2.19 3.90
C LEU A 205 4.05 -3.51 4.44
N ALA A 206 3.48 -4.65 4.04
CA ALA A 206 3.98 -5.96 4.45
C ALA A 206 5.42 -6.21 3.97
N ASN A 207 5.72 -5.90 2.70
CA ASN A 207 7.08 -6.02 2.17
C ASN A 207 8.03 -4.99 2.79
N GLY A 208 7.56 -3.76 3.04
CA GLY A 208 8.34 -2.72 3.71
C GLY A 208 8.72 -3.11 5.14
N ARG A 209 7.78 -3.63 5.94
CA ARG A 209 8.03 -4.14 7.30
C ARG A 209 9.02 -5.30 7.28
N LEU A 210 8.83 -6.26 6.38
CA LEU A 210 9.76 -7.38 6.21
C LEU A 210 11.17 -6.90 5.84
N ALA A 211 11.27 -5.93 4.94
CA ALA A 211 12.55 -5.36 4.51
C ALA A 211 13.24 -4.59 5.64
N MET A 212 12.52 -3.84 6.47
CA MET A 212 13.12 -3.17 7.64
C MET A 212 13.73 -4.17 8.61
N LEU A 213 13.06 -5.30 8.86
CA LEU A 213 13.61 -6.39 9.68
C LEU A 213 14.81 -7.06 9.01
N ALA A 214 14.75 -7.31 7.70
CA ALA A 214 15.85 -7.89 6.95
C ALA A 214 17.09 -6.99 6.94
N PHE A 215 16.93 -5.67 6.77
CA PHE A 215 18.01 -4.70 6.83
C PHE A 215 18.69 -4.69 8.20
N LEU A 216 17.91 -4.65 9.29
CA LEU A 216 18.44 -4.78 10.65
C LEU A 216 19.19 -6.10 10.83
N GLY A 217 18.62 -7.19 10.32
CA GLY A 217 19.26 -8.51 10.30
C GLY A 217 20.61 -8.48 9.60
N PHE A 218 20.72 -7.89 8.41
CA PHE A 218 21.97 -7.83 7.64
C PHE A 218 23.05 -7.02 8.36
N VAL A 219 22.71 -5.88 8.95
CA VAL A 219 23.66 -5.06 9.70
C VAL A 219 24.17 -5.79 10.95
N VAL A 220 23.27 -6.40 11.72
CA VAL A 220 23.64 -7.15 12.94
C VAL A 220 24.44 -8.40 12.58
N GLN A 221 24.02 -9.16 11.57
CA GLN A 221 24.73 -10.34 11.10
C GLN A 221 26.13 -9.99 10.62
N HIS A 222 26.29 -8.94 9.81
CA HIS A 222 27.61 -8.52 9.35
C HIS A 222 28.52 -8.11 10.51
N ASN A 223 28.00 -7.42 11.52
CA ASN A 223 28.79 -7.02 12.68
C ASN A 223 29.29 -8.23 13.51
N VAL A 224 28.49 -9.30 13.59
CA VAL A 224 28.85 -10.50 14.37
C VAL A 224 29.69 -11.48 13.55
N THR A 225 29.31 -11.77 12.29
CA THR A 225 29.96 -12.81 11.48
C THR A 225 31.07 -12.28 10.58
N GLY A 226 31.09 -10.98 10.29
CA GLY A 226 32.02 -10.35 9.36
C GLY A 226 31.79 -10.71 7.89
N LYS A 227 30.71 -11.43 7.58
CA LYS A 227 30.39 -11.97 6.23
C LYS A 227 29.17 -11.31 5.62
N GLY A 228 28.95 -11.55 4.33
CA GLY A 228 27.75 -11.12 3.62
C GLY A 228 26.50 -11.90 4.06
N PRO A 229 25.29 -11.32 3.92
CA PRO A 229 24.05 -12.00 4.29
C PRO A 229 23.78 -13.29 3.50
N PHE A 230 24.14 -13.36 2.21
CA PHE A 230 23.97 -14.59 1.44
C PHE A 230 25.00 -15.66 1.85
N GLU A 231 26.24 -15.28 2.17
CA GLU A 231 27.21 -16.21 2.76
C GLU A 231 26.73 -16.79 4.10
N ASN A 232 26.15 -15.95 4.97
CA ASN A 232 25.57 -16.40 6.23
C ASN A 232 24.42 -17.40 5.99
N LEU A 233 23.61 -17.17 4.96
CA LEU A 233 22.56 -18.11 4.56
C LEU A 233 23.15 -19.44 4.09
N LEU A 234 24.18 -19.43 3.24
CA LEU A 234 24.84 -20.66 2.78
C LEU A 234 25.46 -21.45 3.92
N GLN A 235 26.10 -20.76 4.88
CA GLN A 235 26.66 -21.40 6.07
C GLN A 235 25.57 -22.01 6.95
N HIS A 236 24.44 -21.32 7.12
CA HIS A 236 23.32 -21.88 7.87
C HIS A 236 22.71 -23.09 7.16
N LEU A 237 22.55 -23.04 5.83
CA LEU A 237 22.03 -24.15 5.04
C LEU A 237 22.96 -25.37 5.00
N SER A 238 24.28 -25.20 5.13
CA SER A 238 25.20 -26.34 5.15
C SER A 238 25.07 -27.18 6.42
N ASP A 239 24.80 -26.54 7.56
CA ASP A 239 24.50 -27.23 8.81
C ASP A 239 23.62 -26.35 9.73
N PRO A 240 22.29 -26.48 9.65
CA PRO A 240 21.37 -25.60 10.37
C PRO A 240 21.46 -25.71 11.89
N TRP A 241 21.93 -26.84 12.42
CA TRP A 241 21.97 -27.09 13.86
C TRP A 241 23.27 -26.62 14.51
N HIS A 242 24.37 -26.63 13.74
CA HIS A 242 25.68 -26.24 14.24
C HIS A 242 26.12 -24.85 13.79
N ASN A 243 25.46 -24.24 12.79
CA ASN A 243 25.70 -22.86 12.36
C ASN A 243 24.52 -21.97 12.72
N THR A 244 24.37 -21.63 14.00
CA THR A 244 23.36 -20.68 14.48
C THR A 244 24.01 -19.51 15.22
N ILE A 245 23.18 -18.56 15.67
CA ILE A 245 23.62 -17.42 16.48
C ILE A 245 24.37 -17.84 17.75
N VAL A 246 24.06 -19.02 18.32
CA VAL A 246 24.71 -19.51 19.54
C VAL A 246 26.20 -19.75 19.27
N GLN A 247 26.51 -20.46 18.18
CA GLN A 247 27.88 -20.80 17.84
C GLN A 247 28.67 -19.58 17.33
N THR A 248 28.02 -18.59 16.71
CA THR A 248 28.72 -17.37 16.27
C THR A 248 29.07 -16.43 17.43
N LEU A 249 28.34 -16.49 18.54
CA LEU A 249 28.61 -15.68 19.74
C LEU A 249 29.54 -16.39 20.74
N SER A 250 29.53 -17.73 20.78
CA SER A 250 30.51 -18.52 21.52
C SER A 250 31.80 -18.65 20.70
N GLY A 251 32.65 -17.63 20.77
CA GLY A 251 34.02 -17.70 20.22
C GLY A 251 34.83 -18.84 20.84
#